data_AF-N1ZTR1-F1
#
_entry.id   AF-N1ZTR1-F1
#
_cell.length_a   1.000
_cell.length_b   1.000
_cell.length_c   1.000
_cell.angle_alpha   90.00
_cell.angle_beta   90.00
_cell.angle_gamma   90.00
#
_symmetry.space_group_name_H-M   'P 1'
#
loop_
_entity.id
_entity.type
_entity.pdbx_description
1 polymer ?
#
loop_
_entity_poly.entity_id
_entity_poly.type
_entity_poly.pdbx_seq_one_letter_code
_entity_poly.pdbx_strand_id
1 'polypeptide(L)'
;MIKYWQPMQDYNYFLNESKVHFDSSERVRLHTELWKPWQKLRLFDTDKAMEFLLPFYSNTGRPAKNQPQILRSFILFFLLFSEGLAKLSLTLWVDRLKHDRLLAALIGCTTDSLPPLGSYFDFMDRLWAAPPTD
;
A
#
# COMPACT_ATOMS: atom_id res chain seq x y z
N MET A 1 -1.84 -17.41 -6.30
CA MET A 1 -0.83 -17.66 -5.25
C MET A 1 -0.17 -16.39 -4.74
N ILE A 2 0.17 -16.33 -3.45
CA ILE A 2 1.25 -15.44 -2.95
C ILE A 2 2.58 -16.14 -3.27
N LYS A 3 3.48 -15.44 -3.96
CA LYS A 3 4.83 -15.95 -4.26
C LYS A 3 5.93 -15.00 -3.81
N TYR A 4 5.68 -13.70 -3.95
CA TYR A 4 6.58 -12.66 -3.49
C TYR A 4 5.85 -11.82 -2.44
N TRP A 5 6.51 -11.64 -1.31
CA TRP A 5 6.10 -10.75 -0.24
C TRP A 5 7.30 -9.88 0.10
N GLN A 6 7.17 -8.56 -0.02
CA GLN A 6 8.23 -7.64 0.37
C GLN A 6 8.33 -7.66 1.90
N PRO A 7 9.45 -8.16 2.47
CA PRO A 7 9.65 -8.16 3.91
C PRO A 7 9.67 -6.74 4.48
N MET A 8 9.34 -6.62 5.75
CA MET A 8 9.37 -5.35 6.47
C MET A 8 10.75 -4.67 6.44
N GLN A 9 11.82 -5.47 6.46
CA GLN A 9 13.19 -4.95 6.34
C GLN A 9 13.45 -4.28 4.98
N ASP A 10 13.06 -4.94 3.89
CA ASP A 10 13.23 -4.40 2.52
C ASP A 10 12.38 -3.15 2.31
N TYR A 11 11.17 -3.12 2.86
CA TYR A 11 10.33 -1.93 2.84
C TYR A 11 10.99 -0.75 3.58
N ASN A 12 11.54 -0.97 4.77
CA ASN A 12 12.22 0.08 5.52
C ASN A 12 13.47 0.59 4.81
N TYR A 13 14.25 -0.31 4.20
CA TYR A 13 15.38 0.06 3.37
C TYR A 13 14.93 0.93 2.19
N PHE A 14 13.94 0.47 1.41
CA PHE A 14 13.37 1.21 0.30
C PHE A 14 12.87 2.61 0.72
N LEU A 15 12.15 2.70 1.84
CA LEU A 15 11.59 3.95 2.33
C LEU A 15 12.68 4.95 2.76
N ASN A 16 13.76 4.45 3.38
CA ASN A 16 14.91 5.27 3.75
C ASN A 16 15.65 5.79 2.52
N GLU A 17 15.91 4.92 1.53
CA GLU A 17 16.55 5.31 0.27
C GLU A 17 15.69 6.35 -0.48
N SER A 18 14.37 6.12 -0.57
CA SER A 18 13.43 7.06 -1.19
C SER A 18 13.51 8.45 -0.56
N LYS A 19 13.67 8.51 0.78
CA LYS A 19 13.78 9.77 1.52
C LYS A 19 15.02 10.58 1.14
N VAL A 20 16.13 9.93 0.81
CA VAL A 20 17.37 10.60 0.36
C VAL A 20 17.13 11.36 -0.96
N HIS A 21 16.26 10.83 -1.82
CA HIS A 21 15.95 11.38 -3.14
C HIS A 21 14.74 12.33 -3.18
N PHE A 22 14.10 12.58 -2.04
CA PHE A 22 13.03 13.58 -1.97
C PHE A 22 13.58 14.99 -2.15
N ASP A 23 12.87 15.83 -2.88
CA ASP A 23 13.22 17.24 -2.99
C ASP A 23 12.81 18.01 -1.71
N SER A 24 13.14 19.30 -1.66
CA SER A 24 12.84 20.13 -0.49
C SER A 24 11.35 20.24 -0.21
N SER A 25 10.51 20.34 -1.24
CA SER A 25 9.06 20.45 -1.08
C SER A 25 8.44 19.17 -0.52
N GLU A 26 8.94 18.02 -0.96
CA GLU A 26 8.50 16.71 -0.49
C GLU A 26 8.95 16.42 0.92
N ARG A 27 10.18 16.78 1.28
CA ARG A 27 10.66 16.67 2.66
C ARG A 27 9.83 17.53 3.59
N VAL A 28 9.47 18.76 3.19
CA VAL A 28 8.55 19.59 3.97
C VAL A 28 7.20 18.89 4.12
N ARG A 29 6.60 18.41 3.04
CA ARG A 29 5.29 17.73 3.08
C ARG A 29 5.32 16.45 3.93
N LEU A 30 6.43 15.71 3.90
CA LEU A 30 6.67 14.53 4.73
C LEU A 30 6.73 14.88 6.23
N HIS A 31 7.35 16.00 6.58
CA HIS A 31 7.51 16.44 7.96
C HIS A 31 6.34 17.28 8.49
N THR A 32 5.37 17.65 7.65
CA THR A 32 4.15 18.37 8.03
C THR A 32 2.92 17.47 7.90
N GLU A 33 2.32 17.42 6.71
CA GLU A 33 1.05 16.72 6.41
C GLU A 33 1.17 15.20 6.62
N LEU A 34 2.31 14.61 6.21
CA LEU A 34 2.45 13.16 6.10
C LEU A 34 3.28 12.54 7.23
N TRP A 35 3.62 13.31 8.27
CA TRP A 35 4.50 12.84 9.35
C TRP A 35 3.89 11.66 10.10
N LYS A 36 2.63 11.79 10.52
CA LYS A 36 1.90 10.76 11.25
C LYS A 36 1.64 9.51 10.39
N PRO A 37 1.16 9.61 9.14
CA PRO A 37 1.09 8.46 8.24
C PRO A 37 2.42 7.76 8.03
N TRP A 38 3.51 8.50 7.82
CA TRP A 38 4.85 7.94 7.64
C TRP A 38 5.30 7.13 8.86
N GLN A 39 5.15 7.67 10.07
CA GLN A 39 5.50 6.94 11.29
C GLN A 39 4.67 5.64 11.45
N LYS A 40 3.36 5.70 11.17
CA LYS A 40 2.49 4.53 11.25
C LYS A 40 2.89 3.44 10.26
N LEU A 41 3.14 3.81 8.99
CA LEU A 41 3.51 2.84 7.95
C LEU A 41 4.88 2.20 8.23
N ARG A 42 5.85 2.98 8.72
CA ARG A 42 7.18 2.47 9.12
C ARG A 42 7.10 1.40 10.23
N LEU A 43 6.08 1.46 11.08
CA LEU A 43 5.85 0.50 12.17
C LEU A 43 4.85 -0.60 11.79
N PHE A 44 4.17 -0.47 10.66
CA PHE A 44 3.15 -1.40 10.19
C PHE A 44 3.82 -2.62 9.53
N ASP A 45 4.10 -3.61 10.37
CA ASP A 45 4.72 -4.87 9.98
C ASP A 45 3.74 -5.76 9.20
N THR A 46 3.87 -5.72 7.88
CA THR A 46 3.05 -6.50 6.96
C THR A 46 3.38 -7.99 7.03
N ASP A 47 4.55 -8.40 7.52
CA ASP A 47 4.95 -9.81 7.51
C ASP A 47 4.03 -10.64 8.42
N LYS A 48 3.54 -10.03 9.51
CA LYS A 48 2.49 -10.60 10.37
C LYS A 48 1.15 -10.78 9.65
N ALA A 49 0.84 -9.89 8.70
CA ALA A 49 -0.38 -10.01 7.90
C ALA A 49 -0.26 -11.10 6.84
N MET A 50 0.94 -11.45 6.39
CA MET A 50 1.16 -12.51 5.39
C MET A 50 0.61 -13.85 5.88
N GLU A 51 0.92 -14.23 7.12
CA GLU A 51 0.48 -15.50 7.72
C GLU A 51 -1.05 -15.60 7.74
N PHE A 52 -1.72 -14.51 8.10
CA PHE A 52 -3.18 -14.42 8.08
C PHE A 52 -3.75 -14.45 6.65
N LEU A 53 -3.06 -13.80 5.70
CA LEU A 53 -3.55 -13.67 4.32
C LEU A 53 -3.37 -14.95 3.51
N LEU A 54 -2.37 -15.78 3.84
CA LEU A 54 -1.98 -16.94 3.04
C LEU A 54 -3.15 -17.88 2.66
N PRO A 55 -4.08 -18.24 3.57
CA PRO A 55 -5.20 -19.13 3.25
C PRO A 55 -6.17 -18.57 2.21
N PHE A 56 -6.24 -17.25 2.01
CA PHE A 56 -7.13 -16.60 1.05
C PHE A 56 -6.57 -16.58 -0.39
N TYR A 57 -5.41 -17.21 -0.62
CA TYR A 57 -4.80 -17.30 -1.95
C TYR A 57 -4.71 -18.75 -2.36
N SER A 58 -5.17 -19.04 -3.59
CA SER A 58 -4.93 -20.35 -4.20
C SER A 58 -3.43 -20.67 -4.23
N ASN A 59 -3.10 -21.93 -3.96
CA ASN A 59 -1.74 -22.48 -4.09
C ASN A 59 -1.25 -22.52 -5.55
N THR A 60 -2.14 -22.33 -6.52
CA THR A 60 -1.83 -22.36 -7.96
C THR A 60 -2.22 -21.03 -8.65
N GLY A 61 -1.99 -20.96 -9.96
CA GLY A 61 -2.35 -19.81 -10.80
C GLY A 61 -1.32 -18.68 -10.82
N ARG A 62 -1.72 -17.52 -11.37
CA ARG A 62 -0.83 -16.36 -11.49
C ARG A 62 -0.46 -15.82 -10.10
N PRO A 63 0.83 -15.49 -9.85
CA PRO A 63 1.23 -14.82 -8.62
C PRO A 63 0.54 -13.47 -8.46
N ALA A 64 -0.03 -13.23 -7.28
CA ALA A 64 -0.50 -11.92 -6.87
C ALA A 64 0.71 -10.99 -6.67
N LYS A 65 0.61 -9.76 -7.19
CA LYS A 65 1.69 -8.76 -7.14
C LYS A 65 1.34 -7.66 -6.16
N ASN A 66 2.34 -7.05 -5.52
CA ASN A 66 2.18 -5.85 -4.69
C ASN A 66 1.25 -5.99 -3.47
N GLN A 67 1.04 -7.20 -2.95
CA GLN A 67 0.08 -7.44 -1.85
C GLN A 67 0.40 -6.64 -0.56
N PRO A 68 1.65 -6.61 -0.05
CA PRO A 68 1.97 -5.77 1.11
C PRO A 68 1.84 -4.27 0.80
N GLN A 69 2.10 -3.84 -0.44
CA GLN A 69 1.94 -2.45 -0.86
C GLN A 69 0.46 -2.04 -0.95
N ILE A 70 -0.43 -2.93 -1.39
CA ILE A 70 -1.89 -2.71 -1.37
C ILE A 70 -2.37 -2.52 0.08
N LEU A 71 -1.92 -3.37 1.02
CA LEU A 71 -2.21 -3.19 2.45
C LEU A 71 -1.75 -1.83 2.97
N ARG A 72 -0.48 -1.46 2.76
CA ARG A 72 0.04 -0.14 3.17
C ARG A 72 -0.73 1.00 2.51
N SER A 73 -1.15 0.82 1.26
CA SER A 73 -1.96 1.78 0.54
C SER A 73 -3.35 1.96 1.16
N PHE A 74 -4.02 0.91 1.62
CA PHE A 74 -5.30 1.05 2.33
C PHE A 74 -5.10 1.79 3.65
N ILE A 75 -4.06 1.45 4.43
CA ILE A 75 -3.74 2.15 5.68
C ILE A 75 -3.48 3.64 5.42
N LEU A 76 -2.66 3.98 4.42
CA LEU A 76 -2.40 5.37 4.04
C LEU A 76 -3.69 6.07 3.59
N PHE A 77 -4.47 5.44 2.73
CA PHE A 77 -5.74 5.97 2.24
C PHE A 77 -6.70 6.32 3.38
N PHE A 78 -6.92 5.39 4.32
CA PHE A 78 -7.82 5.60 5.46
C PHE A 78 -7.28 6.66 6.43
N LEU A 79 -5.97 6.71 6.65
CA LEU A 79 -5.36 7.77 7.46
C LEU A 79 -5.60 9.14 6.84
N LEU A 80 -5.35 9.30 5.54
CA LEU A 80 -5.58 10.58 4.86
C LEU A 80 -7.05 10.94 4.77
N PHE A 81 -7.94 9.97 4.55
CA PHE A 81 -9.39 10.19 4.61
C PHE A 81 -9.83 10.70 5.98
N SER A 82 -9.33 10.10 7.07
CA SER A 82 -9.69 10.51 8.44
C SER A 82 -9.24 11.93 8.81
N GLU A 83 -8.20 12.43 8.17
CA GLU A 83 -7.68 13.80 8.34
C GLU A 83 -8.29 14.79 7.32
N GLY A 84 -9.26 14.35 6.50
CA GLY A 84 -9.90 15.18 5.47
C GLY A 84 -9.05 15.44 4.22
N LEU A 85 -7.93 14.73 4.07
CA LEU A 85 -6.94 14.90 3.01
C LEU A 85 -7.19 13.99 1.80
N ALA A 86 -8.13 13.05 1.88
CA ALA A 86 -8.52 12.19 0.76
C ALA A 86 -10.04 12.09 0.67
N LYS A 87 -10.55 11.85 -0.55
CA LYS A 87 -11.96 11.53 -0.79
C LYS A 87 -12.17 10.03 -0.66
N LEU A 88 -13.31 9.58 -0.15
CA LEU A 88 -13.64 8.15 -0.05
C LEU A 88 -13.96 7.54 -1.42
N SER A 89 -12.93 7.38 -2.26
CA SER A 89 -13.03 6.79 -3.60
C SER A 89 -11.70 6.14 -3.97
N LEU A 90 -11.69 4.82 -4.16
CA LEU A 90 -10.49 4.09 -4.56
C LEU A 90 -9.98 4.50 -5.95
N THR A 91 -10.88 4.83 -6.88
CA THR A 91 -10.50 5.31 -8.20
C THR A 91 -9.71 6.61 -8.10
N LEU A 92 -10.20 7.59 -7.32
CA LEU A 92 -9.49 8.86 -7.10
C LEU A 92 -8.19 8.66 -6.31
N TRP A 93 -8.19 7.72 -5.37
CA TRP A 93 -6.99 7.40 -4.59
C TRP A 93 -5.87 6.81 -5.45
N VAL A 94 -6.18 5.82 -6.28
CA VAL A 94 -5.20 5.20 -7.19
C VAL A 94 -4.72 6.19 -8.23
N ASP A 95 -5.59 7.07 -8.73
CA ASP A 95 -5.18 8.15 -9.64
C ASP A 95 -4.22 9.14 -8.96
N ARG A 96 -4.49 9.52 -7.70
CA ARG A 96 -3.59 10.38 -6.93
C ARG A 96 -2.22 9.73 -6.73
N LEU A 97 -2.15 8.45 -6.40
CA LEU A 97 -0.88 7.73 -6.21
C LEU A 97 0.02 7.79 -7.46
N LYS A 98 -0.57 7.72 -8.67
CA LYS A 98 0.18 7.79 -9.94
C LYS A 98 0.89 9.13 -10.15
N HIS A 99 0.32 10.20 -9.60
CA HIS A 99 0.82 11.56 -9.79
C HIS A 99 1.60 12.08 -8.57
N ASP A 100 1.79 11.25 -7.55
CA ASP A 100 2.41 11.66 -6.29
C ASP A 100 3.49 10.67 -5.86
N ARG A 101 4.74 10.94 -6.26
CA ARG A 101 5.88 10.05 -5.97
C ARG A 101 6.14 9.88 -4.48
N LEU A 102 5.80 10.87 -3.66
CA LEU A 102 5.94 10.79 -2.21
C LEU A 102 4.92 9.80 -1.63
N LEU A 103 3.66 9.86 -2.04
CA LEU A 103 2.64 8.88 -1.61
C LEU A 103 2.92 7.48 -2.15
N ALA A 104 3.42 7.35 -3.39
CA ALA A 104 3.87 6.08 -3.94
C ALA A 104 5.00 5.47 -3.11
N ALA A 105 6.00 6.27 -2.73
CA ALA A 105 7.11 5.83 -1.90
C ALA A 105 6.65 5.37 -0.51
N LEU A 106 5.69 6.08 0.11
CA LEU A 106 5.14 5.69 1.42
C LEU A 106 4.53 4.28 1.42
N ILE A 107 3.93 3.84 0.31
CA ILE A 107 3.34 2.50 0.22
C ILE A 107 4.36 1.43 -0.20
N GLY A 108 5.61 1.80 -0.48
CA GLY A 108 6.67 0.89 -0.92
C GLY A 108 6.74 0.69 -2.43
N CYS A 109 6.28 1.67 -3.22
CA CYS A 109 6.28 1.64 -4.68
C CYS A 109 7.01 2.85 -5.28
N THR A 110 7.47 2.69 -6.51
CA THR A 110 7.71 3.79 -7.44
C THR A 110 6.44 4.03 -8.28
N THR A 111 6.33 5.19 -8.92
CA THR A 111 5.11 5.53 -9.70
C THR A 111 4.87 4.59 -10.89
N ASP A 112 5.91 3.95 -11.42
CA ASP A 112 5.87 2.95 -12.50
C ASP A 112 5.54 1.52 -12.01
N SER A 113 5.58 1.26 -10.70
CA SER A 113 5.35 -0.07 -10.11
C SER A 113 4.09 -0.16 -9.24
N LEU A 114 3.20 0.84 -9.33
CA LEU A 114 1.97 0.92 -8.53
C LEU A 114 1.00 -0.24 -8.83
N PRO A 115 0.31 -0.78 -7.80
CA PRO A 115 -0.78 -1.71 -8.01
C PRO A 115 -1.92 -1.04 -8.83
N PRO A 116 -2.46 -1.70 -9.87
CA PRO A 116 -3.59 -1.17 -10.61
C PRO A 116 -4.87 -1.23 -9.77
N LEU A 117 -5.86 -0.40 -10.11
CA LEU A 117 -7.15 -0.33 -9.38
C LEU A 117 -7.81 -1.70 -9.22
N GLY A 118 -7.81 -2.54 -10.26
CA GLY A 118 -8.37 -3.89 -10.20
C GLY A 118 -7.75 -4.75 -9.09
N SER A 119 -6.45 -4.60 -8.81
CA SER A 119 -5.79 -5.38 -7.74
C SER A 119 -6.24 -4.99 -6.33
N TYR A 120 -6.75 -3.77 -6.12
CA TYR A 120 -7.38 -3.40 -4.84
C TYR A 120 -8.71 -4.13 -4.66
N PHE A 121 -9.51 -4.24 -5.71
CA PHE A 121 -10.75 -5.02 -5.68
C PHE A 121 -10.47 -6.50 -5.52
N ASP A 122 -9.53 -7.07 -6.28
CA ASP A 122 -9.10 -8.47 -6.11
C ASP A 122 -8.62 -8.76 -4.68
N PHE A 123 -7.95 -7.80 -4.04
CA PHE A 123 -7.50 -7.93 -2.65
C PHE A 123 -8.68 -7.95 -1.67
N MET A 124 -9.65 -7.05 -1.85
CA MET A 124 -10.88 -7.02 -1.04
C MET A 124 -11.72 -8.28 -1.22
N ASP A 125 -11.89 -8.75 -2.46
CA ASP A 125 -12.67 -9.96 -2.77
C ASP A 125 -12.08 -11.21 -2.11
N ARG A 126 -10.76 -11.27 -1.92
CA ARG A 126 -10.12 -12.37 -1.18
C ARG A 126 -10.45 -12.38 0.31
N LEU A 127 -10.57 -11.18 0.90
CA LEU A 127 -10.88 -11.01 2.32
C LEU A 127 -12.38 -11.10 2.58
N TRP A 128 -13.18 -10.72 1.60
CA TRP A 128 -14.63 -10.76 1.68
C TRP A 128 -15.11 -12.15 1.26
N ALA A 129 -15.38 -13.02 2.24
CA ALA A 129 -16.08 -14.27 2.00
C ALA A 129 -17.53 -13.96 1.58
N ALA A 130 -17.75 -13.72 0.29
CA ALA A 130 -19.10 -13.81 -0.26
C ALA A 130 -19.63 -15.22 0.06
N PRO A 131 -20.86 -15.36 0.61
CA PRO A 131 -21.45 -16.68 0.75
C PRO A 131 -21.45 -17.39 -0.61
N PRO A 132 -21.32 -18.73 -0.65
CA PRO A 132 -21.46 -19.46 -1.89
C PRO A 132 -22.75 -19.01 -2.56
N THR A 133 -22.68 -18.55 -3.81
CA THR A 133 -23.89 -18.31 -4.59
C THR A 133 -24.57 -19.65 -4.79
N ASP A 134 -25.81 -19.76 -4.28
CA ASP A 134 -26.70 -20.92 -4.46
C ASP A 134 -26.87 -21.31 -5.94
#